data_AF-A0A6N7I181-F1
#
_entry.id   AF-A0A6N7I181-F1
#
_cell.length_a   1.000
_cell.length_b   1.000
_cell.length_c   1.000
_cell.angle_alpha   90.00
_cell.angle_beta   90.00
_cell.angle_gamma   90.00
#
_symmetry.space_group_name_H-M   'P 1'
#
loop_
_entity.id
_entity.type
_entity.pdbx_description
1 polymer ?
#
loop_
_entity_poly.entity_id
_entity_poly.type
_entity_poly.pdbx_seq_one_letter_code
_entity_poly.pdbx_strand_id
1 'polypeptide(L)'
;MLTRISVLAGLAEELRRNEYPLAERWSLVHEWFERRVALPGFRARLREYLRALPADRAGAVANRSRETTTHFAWCLLDEPDDPFSFWLNEYKPQRDWQRGYADSVHNHRYHFCTTILSGSYLHERFDVRLDSETGLIASARLRRRTVAEEGSAGMLLASDFHRIPRAVDNTMTFLVKSRPVYDSSLSYDPVTGTGRRHVPVESRLGELTERI
;
A
#
# COMPACT_ATOMS: atom_id res chain seq x y z
N MET A 1 36.13 -2.35 9.09
CA MET A 1 34.95 -1.54 8.73
C MET A 1 33.73 -2.44 8.75
N LEU A 2 32.81 -2.25 9.69
CA LEU A 2 31.52 -2.94 9.68
C LEU A 2 30.66 -2.28 8.60
N THR A 3 30.27 -3.04 7.57
CA THR A 3 29.34 -2.58 6.53
C THR A 3 28.01 -2.19 7.18
N ARG A 4 27.65 -0.91 7.11
CA ARG A 4 26.38 -0.41 7.59
C ARG A 4 25.27 -1.07 6.77
N ILE A 5 24.53 -2.00 7.36
CA ILE A 5 23.40 -2.67 6.69
C ILE A 5 22.38 -1.59 6.29
N SER A 6 21.92 -1.65 5.05
CA SER A 6 20.91 -0.72 4.54
C SER A 6 19.64 -0.78 5.39
N VAL A 7 18.92 0.33 5.54
CA VAL A 7 17.68 0.36 6.34
C VAL A 7 16.67 -0.67 5.83
N LEU A 8 16.53 -0.85 4.50
CA LEU A 8 15.61 -1.85 3.95
C LEU A 8 16.10 -3.27 4.15
N ALA A 9 17.40 -3.53 4.03
CA ALA A 9 17.96 -4.85 4.24
C ALA A 9 17.76 -5.31 5.69
N GLY A 10 17.98 -4.41 6.65
CA GLY A 10 17.72 -4.70 8.07
C GLY A 10 16.24 -4.96 8.35
N LEU A 11 15.32 -4.14 7.80
CA LEU A 11 13.89 -4.37 7.94
C LEU A 11 13.44 -5.70 7.30
N ALA A 12 13.96 -6.03 6.12
CA ALA A 12 13.62 -7.26 5.42
C ALA A 12 14.11 -8.49 6.20
N GLU A 13 15.36 -8.46 6.68
CA GLU A 13 15.94 -9.53 7.47
C GLU A 13 15.15 -9.80 8.75
N GLU A 14 14.71 -8.75 9.44
CA GLU A 14 13.86 -8.91 10.62
C GLU A 14 12.50 -9.54 10.29
N LEU A 15 11.86 -9.15 9.19
CA LEU A 15 10.59 -9.75 8.78
C LEU A 15 10.76 -11.23 8.39
N ARG A 16 11.84 -11.57 7.68
CA ARG A 16 12.15 -12.96 7.28
C ARG A 16 12.41 -13.90 8.45
N ARG A 17 12.90 -13.37 9.59
CA ARG A 17 13.17 -14.16 10.80
C ARG A 17 11.92 -14.52 11.60
N ASN A 18 10.74 -14.03 11.21
CA ASN A 18 9.50 -14.43 11.88
C ASN A 18 9.14 -15.86 11.48
N GLU A 19 8.84 -16.70 12.47
CA GLU A 19 8.52 -18.12 12.28
C GLU A 19 7.03 -18.37 11.94
N TYR A 20 6.23 -17.31 11.85
CA TYR A 20 4.79 -17.39 11.60
C TYR A 20 4.43 -16.86 10.21
N PRO A 21 3.33 -17.34 9.59
CA PRO A 21 2.81 -16.77 8.35
C PRO A 21 2.44 -15.30 8.55
N LEU A 22 3.20 -14.38 7.94
CA LEU A 22 3.03 -12.93 8.18
C LEU A 22 1.61 -12.45 7.87
N ALA A 23 1.01 -12.93 6.79
CA ALA A 23 -0.33 -12.52 6.36
C ALA A 23 -1.41 -12.86 7.40
N GLU A 24 -1.31 -14.02 8.05
CA GLU A 24 -2.27 -14.46 9.07
C GLU A 24 -2.13 -13.71 10.39
N ARG A 25 -0.95 -13.13 10.65
CA ARG A 25 -0.64 -12.38 11.87
C ARG A 25 -0.23 -10.95 11.58
N TRP A 26 -0.98 -10.29 10.69
CA TRP A 26 -0.64 -8.94 10.24
C TRP A 26 -0.66 -7.89 11.36
N SER A 27 -1.41 -8.12 12.45
CA SER A 27 -1.35 -7.27 13.65
C SER A 27 0.06 -7.25 14.28
N LEU A 28 0.77 -8.37 14.31
CA LEU A 28 2.15 -8.43 14.81
C LEU A 28 3.12 -7.70 13.88
N VAL A 29 2.89 -7.80 12.56
CA VAL A 29 3.62 -7.01 11.57
C VAL A 29 3.39 -5.51 11.78
N HIS A 30 2.16 -5.11 12.09
CA HIS A 30 1.83 -3.73 12.39
C HIS A 30 2.55 -3.21 13.64
N GLU A 31 2.51 -3.95 14.75
CA GLU A 31 3.23 -3.58 15.97
C GLU A 31 4.75 -3.47 15.73
N TRP A 32 5.32 -4.42 14.98
CA TRP A 32 6.72 -4.35 14.55
C TRP A 32 6.97 -3.09 13.71
N PHE A 33 6.13 -2.83 12.72
CA PHE A 33 6.28 -1.71 11.79
C PHE A 33 6.24 -0.38 12.54
N GLU A 34 5.28 -0.18 13.43
CA GLU A 34 5.16 1.03 14.26
C GLU A 34 6.43 1.29 15.07
N ARG A 35 6.93 0.27 15.76
CA ARG A 35 8.18 0.38 16.53
C ARG A 35 9.36 0.78 15.65
N ARG A 36 9.45 0.24 14.43
CA ARG A 36 10.58 0.50 13.52
C ARG A 36 10.53 1.87 12.88
N VAL A 37 9.36 2.32 12.42
CA VAL A 37 9.22 3.64 11.79
C VAL A 37 9.28 4.78 12.81
N ALA A 38 8.95 4.50 14.08
CA ALA A 38 9.11 5.44 15.19
C ALA A 38 10.57 5.63 15.64
N LEU A 39 11.51 4.78 15.21
CA LEU A 39 12.92 4.94 15.59
C LEU A 39 13.46 6.29 15.11
N PRO A 40 14.17 7.04 15.97
CA PRO A 40 14.81 8.30 15.58
C PRO A 40 15.67 8.14 14.33
N GLY A 41 15.54 9.09 13.41
CA GLY A 41 16.30 9.09 12.16
C GLY A 41 15.87 8.04 11.13
N PHE A 42 14.76 7.31 11.31
CA PHE A 42 14.22 6.40 10.27
C PHE A 42 14.12 7.09 8.90
N ARG A 43 13.48 8.25 8.85
CA ARG A 43 13.29 9.03 7.62
C ARG A 43 14.61 9.49 6.99
N ALA A 44 15.56 9.91 7.81
CA ALA A 44 16.90 10.30 7.35
C ALA A 44 17.66 9.11 6.75
N ARG A 45 17.61 7.94 7.40
CA ARG A 45 18.23 6.71 6.90
C ARG A 45 17.58 6.20 5.62
N LEU A 46 16.25 6.30 5.50
CA LEU A 46 15.55 5.95 4.26
C LEU A 46 15.94 6.89 3.12
N ARG A 47 16.03 8.20 3.38
CA ARG A 47 16.53 9.17 2.41
C ARG A 47 17.98 8.91 2.00
N GLU A 48 18.85 8.61 2.97
CA GLU A 48 20.26 8.25 2.72
C GLU A 48 20.35 7.00 1.83
N TYR A 49 19.55 5.96 2.14
CA TYR A 49 19.44 4.76 1.32
C TYR A 49 19.03 5.08 -0.13
N LEU A 50 17.97 5.86 -0.33
CA LEU A 50 17.49 6.22 -1.68
C LEU A 50 18.53 7.02 -2.47
N ARG A 51 19.24 7.95 -1.82
CA ARG A 51 20.31 8.74 -2.45
C ARG A 51 21.54 7.91 -2.81
N ALA A 52 21.80 6.85 -2.04
CA ALA A 52 22.93 5.96 -2.23
C ALA A 52 22.61 4.75 -3.11
N LEU A 53 21.42 4.69 -3.73
CA LEU A 53 21.05 3.59 -4.63
C LEU A 53 22.02 3.52 -5.82
N PRO A 54 22.68 2.37 -6.03
CA PRO A 54 23.41 2.11 -7.26
C PRO A 54 22.49 2.21 -8.49
N ALA A 55 23.03 2.57 -9.66
CA ALA A 55 22.24 2.85 -10.86
C ALA A 55 21.41 1.64 -11.34
N ASP A 56 21.95 0.43 -11.22
CA ASP A 56 21.24 -0.83 -11.53
C ASP A 56 20.03 -1.04 -10.60
N ARG A 57 20.20 -0.79 -9.30
CA ARG A 57 19.13 -0.89 -8.32
C ARG A 57 18.09 0.21 -8.48
N ALA A 58 18.51 1.45 -8.78
CA ALA A 58 17.60 2.53 -9.11
C ALA A 58 16.75 2.21 -10.36
N GLY A 59 17.37 1.64 -11.41
CA GLY A 59 16.66 1.14 -12.59
C GLY A 59 15.65 0.03 -12.26
N ALA A 60 16.04 -0.93 -11.40
CA ALA A 60 15.13 -1.99 -10.95
C ALA A 60 13.95 -1.46 -10.11
N VAL A 61 14.15 -0.43 -9.29
CA VAL A 61 13.06 0.27 -8.60
C VAL A 61 12.13 0.91 -9.63
N ALA A 62 12.66 1.70 -10.57
CA ALA A 62 11.84 2.37 -11.60
C ALA A 62 11.00 1.38 -12.42
N ASN A 63 11.60 0.26 -12.87
CA ASN A 63 10.92 -0.75 -13.68
C ASN A 63 9.78 -1.49 -12.96
N ARG A 64 9.86 -1.64 -11.63
CA ARG A 64 8.81 -2.28 -10.81
C ARG A 64 7.80 -1.28 -10.25
N SER A 65 8.08 0.01 -10.40
CA SER A 65 7.22 1.08 -9.92
C SER A 65 6.13 1.37 -10.92
N ARG A 66 5.04 1.98 -10.47
CA ARG A 66 3.91 2.31 -11.33
C ARG A 66 3.26 3.62 -10.93
N GLU A 67 2.75 4.31 -11.93
CA GLU A 67 1.88 5.46 -11.73
C GLU A 67 0.43 4.99 -11.55
N THR A 68 -0.27 5.57 -10.60
CA THR A 68 -1.72 5.42 -10.42
C THR A 68 -2.41 6.77 -10.64
N THR A 69 -3.74 6.81 -10.57
CA THR A 69 -4.50 8.05 -10.77
C THR A 69 -4.19 9.14 -9.71
N THR A 70 -3.69 8.76 -8.53
CA THR A 70 -3.49 9.71 -7.40
C THR A 70 -2.06 9.77 -6.87
N HIS A 71 -1.23 8.77 -7.14
CA HIS A 71 0.14 8.69 -6.61
C HIS A 71 1.04 7.83 -7.50
N PHE A 72 2.34 8.04 -7.37
CA PHE A 72 3.36 7.12 -7.84
C PHE A 72 3.63 6.08 -6.74
N ALA A 73 3.57 4.80 -7.08
CA ALA A 73 3.87 3.70 -6.19
C ALA A 73 5.26 3.15 -6.54
N TRP A 74 6.25 3.48 -5.71
CA TRP A 74 7.64 3.11 -5.90
C TRP A 74 7.96 1.79 -5.21
N CYS A 75 8.31 0.75 -5.97
CA CYS A 75 8.64 -0.57 -5.43
C CYS A 75 10.11 -0.62 -4.97
N LEU A 76 10.35 -0.54 -3.67
CA LEU A 76 11.72 -0.53 -3.14
C LEU A 76 12.30 -1.93 -2.99
N LEU A 77 11.48 -2.89 -2.58
CA LEU A 77 11.86 -4.29 -2.41
C LEU A 77 10.64 -5.17 -2.65
N ASP A 78 10.79 -6.16 -3.53
CA ASP A 78 9.80 -7.17 -3.83
C ASP A 78 10.52 -8.40 -4.40
N GLU A 79 11.00 -9.25 -3.49
CA GLU A 79 11.70 -10.50 -3.85
C GLU A 79 10.68 -11.65 -3.85
N PRO A 80 10.65 -12.54 -4.86
CA PRO A 80 9.61 -13.56 -4.99
C PRO A 80 9.39 -14.43 -3.75
N ASP A 81 10.47 -14.79 -3.06
CA ASP A 81 10.44 -15.66 -1.89
C ASP A 81 10.05 -14.93 -0.59
N ASP A 82 10.05 -13.59 -0.59
CA ASP A 82 9.62 -12.83 0.57
C ASP A 82 8.09 -12.84 0.68
N PRO A 83 7.51 -13.08 1.86
CA PRO A 83 6.06 -12.99 2.08
C PRO A 83 5.54 -11.53 2.13
N PHE A 84 6.40 -10.55 1.81
CA PHE A 84 6.12 -9.12 1.88
C PHE A 84 6.88 -8.34 0.80
N SER A 85 6.54 -7.06 0.67
CA SER A 85 7.26 -6.08 -0.15
C SER A 85 7.27 -4.70 0.50
N PHE A 86 8.27 -3.88 0.19
CA PHE A 86 8.39 -2.49 0.65
C PHE A 86 8.16 -1.49 -0.47
N TRP A 87 7.38 -0.46 -0.17
CA TRP A 87 6.95 0.54 -1.14
C TRP A 87 7.05 1.96 -0.58
N LEU A 88 7.19 2.94 -1.47
CA LEU A 88 6.82 4.32 -1.18
C LEU A 88 5.59 4.69 -2.01
N ASN A 89 4.70 5.48 -1.43
CA ASN A 89 3.74 6.22 -2.23
C ASN A 89 4.11 7.70 -2.20
N GLU A 90 4.20 8.31 -3.39
CA GLU A 90 4.35 9.73 -3.57
C GLU A 90 3.05 10.27 -4.16
N TYR A 91 2.27 10.97 -3.33
CA TYR A 91 1.00 11.52 -3.78
C TYR A 91 1.24 12.68 -4.73
N LYS A 92 0.56 12.64 -5.87
CA LYS A 92 0.50 13.74 -6.82
C LYS A 92 -0.11 14.97 -6.14
N PRO A 93 0.20 16.18 -6.60
CA PRO A 93 -0.55 17.36 -6.20
C PRO A 93 -2.05 17.14 -6.37
N GLN A 94 -2.87 17.63 -5.44
CA GLN A 94 -4.31 17.30 -5.41
C GLN A 94 -5.04 17.65 -6.72
N ARG A 95 -4.61 18.73 -7.37
CA ARG A 95 -5.14 19.22 -8.67
C ARG A 95 -4.89 18.26 -9.84
N ASP A 96 -3.88 17.39 -9.72
CA ASP A 96 -3.47 16.45 -10.77
C ASP A 96 -4.11 15.06 -10.56
N TRP A 97 -4.92 14.90 -9.51
CA TRP A 97 -5.62 13.64 -9.25
C TRP A 97 -6.73 13.46 -10.28
N GLN A 98 -6.69 12.33 -10.96
CA GLN A 98 -7.82 11.87 -11.75
C GLN A 98 -8.75 11.06 -10.86
N ARG A 99 -10.07 11.19 -11.09
CA ARG A 99 -11.05 10.31 -10.45
C ARG A 99 -10.65 8.86 -10.71
N GLY A 100 -10.59 8.06 -9.66
CA GLY A 100 -10.10 6.71 -9.77
C GLY A 100 -10.18 5.93 -8.47
N TYR A 101 -9.22 5.05 -8.29
CA TYR A 101 -9.32 4.00 -7.28
C TYR A 101 -9.17 4.57 -5.86
N ALA A 102 -8.16 5.40 -5.60
CA ALA A 102 -7.84 5.86 -4.25
C ALA A 102 -8.87 6.85 -3.65
N ASP A 103 -9.55 7.63 -4.51
CA ASP A 103 -10.62 8.55 -4.13
C ASP A 103 -12.02 7.91 -4.25
N SER A 104 -12.10 6.59 -4.47
CA SER A 104 -13.32 5.78 -4.30
C SER A 104 -13.25 4.96 -3.00
N VAL A 105 -14.38 4.46 -2.51
CA VAL A 105 -14.37 3.52 -1.38
C VAL A 105 -13.85 2.18 -1.91
N HIS A 106 -12.75 1.68 -1.40
CA HIS A 106 -12.13 0.46 -1.92
C HIS A 106 -11.39 -0.33 -0.84
N ASN A 107 -11.14 -1.60 -1.11
CA ASN A 107 -10.20 -2.41 -0.34
C ASN A 107 -8.95 -2.73 -1.16
N HIS A 108 -8.05 -3.52 -0.58
CA HIS A 108 -6.83 -3.99 -1.23
C HIS A 108 -6.83 -5.52 -1.27
N ARG A 109 -6.08 -6.08 -2.22
CA ARG A 109 -5.87 -7.54 -2.28
C ARG A 109 -4.91 -8.05 -1.22
N TYR A 110 -4.17 -7.17 -0.58
CA TYR A 110 -3.12 -7.47 0.38
C TYR A 110 -3.38 -6.70 1.68
N HIS A 111 -2.82 -7.19 2.77
CA HIS A 111 -2.66 -6.39 3.97
C HIS A 111 -1.53 -5.38 3.77
N PHE A 112 -1.58 -4.23 4.44
CA PHE A 112 -0.44 -3.34 4.49
C PHE A 112 -0.36 -2.54 5.79
N CYS A 113 0.86 -2.14 6.15
CA CYS A 113 1.11 -1.09 7.12
C CYS A 113 1.70 0.12 6.40
N THR A 114 1.39 1.33 6.87
CA THR A 114 1.87 2.57 6.26
C THR A 114 2.22 3.59 7.33
N THR A 115 3.21 4.44 7.04
CA THR A 115 3.51 5.65 7.82
C THR A 115 3.64 6.87 6.91
N ILE A 116 3.20 8.03 7.39
CA ILE A 116 3.40 9.31 6.69
C ILE A 116 4.84 9.79 6.92
N LEU A 117 5.62 9.87 5.84
CA LEU A 117 7.00 10.36 5.90
C LEU A 117 7.09 11.88 5.88
N SER A 118 6.19 12.51 5.11
CA SER A 118 6.01 13.95 4.94
C SER A 118 4.60 14.25 4.49
N GLY A 119 4.11 15.46 4.78
CA GLY A 119 2.77 15.91 4.41
C GLY A 119 1.68 15.27 5.29
N SER A 120 0.48 15.14 4.73
CA SER A 120 -0.67 14.52 5.39
C SER A 120 -1.78 14.17 4.40
N TYR A 121 -2.66 13.25 4.77
CA TYR A 121 -3.88 13.00 4.00
C TYR A 121 -5.10 12.79 4.89
N LEU A 122 -6.28 13.00 4.32
CA LEU A 122 -7.53 12.62 4.95
C LEU A 122 -7.80 11.14 4.69
N HIS A 123 -7.94 10.34 5.75
CA HIS A 123 -8.24 8.93 5.68
C HIS A 123 -9.67 8.67 6.14
N GLU A 124 -10.48 8.09 5.28
CA GLU A 124 -11.84 7.67 5.59
C GLU A 124 -11.93 6.14 5.61
N ARG A 125 -12.55 5.57 6.65
CA ARG A 125 -12.83 4.13 6.77
C ARG A 125 -14.33 3.88 6.70
N PHE A 126 -14.72 2.77 6.08
CA PHE A 126 -16.11 2.46 5.79
C PHE A 126 -16.50 1.07 6.28
N ASP A 127 -17.74 0.96 6.76
CA ASP A 127 -18.44 -0.32 6.88
C ASP A 127 -19.16 -0.57 5.56
N VAL A 128 -19.03 -1.76 4.99
CA VAL A 128 -19.47 -2.06 3.63
C VAL A 128 -20.37 -3.28 3.63
N ARG A 129 -21.49 -3.19 2.90
CA ARG A 129 -22.37 -4.33 2.64
C ARG A 129 -22.11 -4.85 1.23
N LEU A 130 -21.82 -6.13 1.12
CA LEU A 130 -21.72 -6.79 -0.18
C LEU A 130 -23.10 -7.29 -0.62
N ASP A 131 -23.34 -7.22 -1.91
CA ASP A 131 -24.47 -7.86 -2.58
C ASP A 131 -24.25 -9.38 -2.60
N SER A 132 -25.25 -10.16 -2.21
CA SER A 132 -25.12 -11.62 -2.05
C SER A 132 -25.04 -12.38 -3.37
N GLU A 133 -25.56 -11.82 -4.46
CA GLU A 133 -25.59 -12.47 -5.76
C GLU A 133 -24.30 -12.18 -6.55
N THR A 134 -23.88 -10.91 -6.56
CA THR A 134 -22.74 -10.45 -7.36
C THR A 134 -21.42 -10.43 -6.59
N GLY A 135 -21.49 -10.44 -5.25
CA GLY A 135 -20.32 -10.26 -4.38
C GLY A 135 -19.65 -8.89 -4.54
N LEU A 136 -20.33 -7.92 -5.14
CA LEU A 136 -19.88 -6.52 -5.28
C LEU A 136 -20.35 -5.69 -4.09
N ILE A 137 -19.79 -4.49 -3.94
CA ILE A 137 -20.24 -3.57 -2.91
C ILE A 137 -21.62 -3.01 -3.28
N ALA A 138 -22.60 -3.25 -2.41
CA ALA A 138 -23.95 -2.72 -2.54
C ALA A 138 -24.12 -1.36 -1.85
N SER A 139 -23.45 -1.17 -0.70
CA SER A 139 -23.48 0.09 0.03
C SER A 139 -22.24 0.26 0.91
N ALA A 140 -21.89 1.51 1.20
CA ALA A 140 -20.79 1.87 2.08
C ALA A 140 -21.23 2.99 3.03
N ARG A 141 -20.96 2.81 4.32
CA ARG A 141 -21.25 3.79 5.38
C ARG A 141 -19.93 4.28 5.97
N LEU A 142 -19.72 5.59 5.99
CA LEU A 142 -18.55 6.19 6.64
C LEU A 142 -18.56 5.85 8.14
N ARG A 143 -17.50 5.18 8.60
CA ARG A 143 -17.30 4.82 10.01
C ARG A 143 -16.45 5.85 10.73
N ARG A 144 -15.36 6.28 10.09
CA ARG A 144 -14.38 7.19 10.70
C ARG A 144 -13.69 8.03 9.64
N ARG A 145 -13.40 9.28 10.00
CA ARG A 145 -12.55 10.20 9.24
C ARG A 145 -11.42 10.65 10.16
N THR A 146 -10.18 10.56 9.69
CA THR A 146 -8.98 10.93 10.44
C THR A 146 -8.00 11.63 9.53
N VAL A 147 -7.38 12.72 9.98
CA VAL A 147 -6.21 13.30 9.30
C VAL A 147 -4.99 12.48 9.73
N ALA A 148 -4.35 11.82 8.76
CA ALA A 148 -3.09 11.12 8.99
C ALA A 148 -1.95 12.11 8.74
N GLU A 149 -1.32 12.55 9.81
CA GLU A 149 -0.21 13.52 9.78
C GLU A 149 1.14 12.82 9.74
N GLU A 150 2.19 13.57 9.43
CA GLU A 150 3.58 13.11 9.48
C GLU A 150 3.90 12.31 10.75
N GLY A 151 4.54 11.16 10.58
CA GLY A 151 4.86 10.22 11.67
C GLY A 151 3.71 9.31 12.08
N SER A 152 2.47 9.61 11.70
CA SER A 152 1.34 8.70 11.93
C SER A 152 1.59 7.38 11.21
N ALA A 153 1.33 6.27 11.90
CA ALA A 153 1.37 4.93 11.34
C ALA A 153 -0.01 4.27 11.44
N GLY A 154 -0.26 3.28 10.61
CA GLY A 154 -1.49 2.50 10.65
C GLY A 154 -1.42 1.26 9.79
N MET A 155 -2.37 0.35 9.99
CA MET A 155 -2.54 -0.83 9.15
C MET A 155 -3.92 -0.86 8.49
N LEU A 156 -4.01 -1.56 7.36
CA LEU A 156 -5.24 -1.93 6.69
C LEU A 156 -5.17 -3.41 6.33
N LEU A 157 -6.24 -4.13 6.65
CA LEU A 157 -6.41 -5.50 6.20
C LEU A 157 -6.98 -5.51 4.77
N ALA A 158 -6.81 -6.61 4.04
CA ALA A 158 -7.37 -6.77 2.70
C ALA A 158 -8.91 -6.69 2.72
N SER A 159 -9.53 -7.00 3.86
CA SER A 159 -10.98 -6.89 4.10
C SER A 159 -11.43 -5.49 4.51
N ASP A 160 -10.51 -4.58 4.86
CA ASP A 160 -10.85 -3.22 5.27
C ASP A 160 -11.14 -2.35 4.04
N PHE A 161 -12.20 -1.53 4.14
CA PHE A 161 -12.55 -0.56 3.11
C PHE A 161 -12.22 0.86 3.54
N HIS A 162 -11.58 1.59 2.65
CA HIS A 162 -11.14 2.95 2.90
C HIS A 162 -11.20 3.83 1.67
N ARG A 163 -10.98 5.12 1.89
CA ARG A 163 -10.83 6.14 0.85
C ARG A 163 -9.85 7.19 1.34
N ILE A 164 -9.07 7.74 0.42
CA ILE A 164 -8.27 8.93 0.67
C ILE A 164 -8.79 10.02 -0.25
N PRO A 165 -9.76 10.85 0.17
CA PRO A 165 -10.35 11.86 -0.70
C PRO A 165 -9.43 13.06 -0.95
N ARG A 166 -8.45 13.30 -0.07
CA ARG A 166 -7.54 14.46 -0.15
C ARG A 166 -6.17 14.15 0.43
N ALA A 167 -5.11 14.66 -0.20
CA ALA A 167 -3.77 14.72 0.37
C ALA A 167 -3.16 16.12 0.19
N VAL A 168 -2.27 16.50 1.11
CA VAL A 168 -1.44 17.70 0.97
C VAL A 168 -0.38 17.44 -0.12
N ASP A 169 -0.04 18.45 -0.91
CA ASP A 169 1.02 18.36 -1.92
C ASP A 169 2.33 17.86 -1.28
N ASN A 170 3.06 16.99 -1.99
CA ASN A 170 4.29 16.32 -1.51
C ASN A 170 4.08 15.36 -0.33
N THR A 171 2.85 14.86 -0.12
CA THR A 171 2.62 13.78 0.83
C THR A 171 3.33 12.51 0.37
N MET A 172 4.17 11.95 1.22
CA MET A 172 4.86 10.69 0.96
C MET A 172 4.60 9.69 2.07
N THR A 173 4.44 8.42 1.72
CA THR A 173 4.35 7.35 2.70
C THR A 173 5.33 6.23 2.42
N PHE A 174 5.72 5.53 3.48
CA PHE A 174 6.41 4.24 3.39
C PHE A 174 5.43 3.14 3.77
N LEU A 175 5.48 2.00 3.08
CA LEU A 175 4.59 0.88 3.29
C LEU A 175 5.33 -0.45 3.30
N VAL A 176 4.84 -1.37 4.11
CA VAL A 176 5.04 -2.81 3.93
C VAL A 176 3.72 -3.44 3.51
N LYS A 177 3.74 -4.30 2.50
CA LYS A 177 2.57 -5.02 1.99
C LYS A 177 2.79 -6.51 2.13
N SER A 178 1.74 -7.27 2.44
CA SER A 178 1.77 -8.72 2.35
C SER A 178 1.74 -9.15 0.87
N ARG A 179 1.98 -10.44 0.62
CA ARG A 179 1.48 -11.08 -0.61
C ARG A 179 -0.06 -10.98 -0.70
N PRO A 180 -0.65 -11.11 -1.90
CA PRO A 180 -2.10 -11.08 -2.05
C PRO A 180 -2.80 -12.14 -1.17
N VAL A 181 -3.82 -11.70 -0.46
CA VAL A 181 -4.75 -12.51 0.36
C VAL A 181 -6.02 -12.79 -0.42
N TYR A 182 -6.40 -11.88 -1.33
CA TYR A 182 -7.53 -12.03 -2.24
C TYR A 182 -7.09 -11.94 -3.70
N ASP A 183 -7.78 -12.65 -4.58
CA ASP A 183 -7.52 -12.66 -6.02
C ASP A 183 -7.94 -11.35 -6.70
N SER A 184 -8.89 -10.64 -6.10
CA SER A 184 -9.41 -9.37 -6.60
C SER A 184 -9.63 -8.37 -5.47
N SER A 185 -9.68 -7.09 -5.81
CA SER A 185 -10.18 -6.05 -4.91
C SER A 185 -11.49 -5.47 -5.44
N LEU A 186 -12.18 -4.72 -4.59
CA LEU A 186 -13.45 -4.09 -4.85
C LEU A 186 -13.34 -2.58 -4.68
N SER A 187 -14.08 -1.84 -5.50
CA SER A 187 -14.32 -0.41 -5.30
C SER A 187 -15.81 -0.08 -5.39
N TYR A 188 -16.19 1.04 -4.82
CA TYR A 188 -17.53 1.58 -4.83
C TYR A 188 -17.50 3.09 -5.00
N ASP A 189 -18.22 3.59 -5.99
CA ASP A 189 -18.47 5.01 -6.16
C ASP A 189 -19.76 5.38 -5.41
N PRO A 190 -19.66 6.16 -4.31
CA PRO A 190 -20.84 6.57 -3.54
C PRO A 190 -21.75 7.56 -4.28
N VAL A 191 -21.28 8.21 -5.34
CA VAL A 191 -22.07 9.15 -6.15
C VAL A 191 -22.96 8.38 -7.12
N THR A 192 -22.42 7.38 -7.80
CA THR A 192 -23.18 6.59 -8.78
C THR A 192 -23.82 5.33 -8.20
N GLY A 193 -23.43 4.93 -6.98
CA GLY A 193 -23.85 3.69 -6.35
C GLY A 193 -23.25 2.44 -7.01
N THR A 194 -22.16 2.58 -7.76
CA THR A 194 -21.62 1.48 -8.58
C THR A 194 -20.46 0.76 -7.89
N GLY A 195 -20.67 -0.53 -7.60
CA GLY A 195 -19.61 -1.46 -7.20
C GLY A 195 -18.83 -2.00 -8.40
N ARG A 196 -17.51 -2.20 -8.26
CA ARG A 196 -16.64 -2.78 -9.30
C ARG A 196 -15.66 -3.77 -8.68
N ARG A 197 -15.29 -4.79 -9.45
CA ARG A 197 -14.23 -5.75 -9.13
C ARG A 197 -13.00 -5.46 -9.99
N HIS A 198 -11.83 -5.52 -9.37
CA HIS A 198 -10.54 -5.28 -9.99
C HIS A 198 -9.69 -6.53 -9.85
N VAL A 199 -9.44 -7.17 -10.99
CA VAL A 199 -8.54 -8.32 -11.11
C VAL A 199 -7.18 -7.84 -11.62
N PRO A 200 -6.06 -8.35 -11.08
CA PRO A 200 -4.74 -8.09 -11.66
C PRO A 200 -4.68 -8.54 -13.11
N VAL A 201 -3.88 -7.86 -13.93
CA VAL A 201 -3.77 -8.19 -15.36
C VAL A 201 -3.13 -9.56 -15.57
N GLU A 202 -2.20 -9.94 -14.68
CA GLU A 202 -1.46 -11.19 -14.74
C GLU A 202 -2.38 -12.40 -14.58
N SER A 203 -3.44 -12.29 -13.77
CA SER A 203 -4.44 -13.37 -13.64
C SER A 203 -5.31 -13.52 -14.88
N ARG A 204 -5.34 -12.51 -15.77
CA ARG A 204 -6.09 -12.57 -17.03
C ARG A 204 -5.32 -13.24 -18.16
N LEU A 205 -4.04 -13.56 -17.98
CA LEU A 205 -3.23 -14.17 -19.05
C LEU A 205 -3.79 -15.54 -19.46
N GLY A 206 -4.20 -16.37 -18.50
CA GLY A 206 -4.83 -17.66 -18.80
C GLY A 206 -6.12 -17.50 -19.61
N GLU A 207 -7.01 -16.61 -19.17
CA GLU A 207 -8.25 -16.28 -19.90
C GLU A 207 -7.98 -15.70 -21.29
N LEU A 208 -6.90 -14.93 -21.45
CA LEU A 208 -6.51 -14.37 -22.74
C LEU A 208 -6.07 -15.47 -23.69
N THR A 209 -5.25 -16.42 -23.21
CA THR A 209 -4.76 -17.54 -24.02
C THR A 209 -5.86 -18.51 -24.44
N GLU A 210 -6.99 -18.56 -23.73
CA GLU A 210 -8.16 -19.35 -24.12
C GLU A 210 -9.05 -18.65 -25.17
N ARG A 211 -8.87 -17.34 -25.38
CA ARG A 211 -9.71 -16.50 -26.26
C ARG A 211 -9.07 -16.19 -27.61
N ILE A 212 -7.82 -16.58 -27.81
CA ILE A 212 -7.08 -16.48 -29.07
C ILE A 212 -6.74 -17.87 -29.58
#